data_AF-A0A0F6YIF3-F1
#
_entry.id   AF-A0A0F6YIF3-F1
#
_cell.length_a   1.000
_cell.length_b   1.000
_cell.length_c   1.000
_cell.angle_alpha   90.00
_cell.angle_beta   90.00
_cell.angle_gamma   90.00
#
_symmetry.space_group_name_H-M   'P 1'
#
loop_
_entity.id
_entity.type
_entity.pdbx_description
1 polymer ?
#
loop_
_entity_poly.entity_id
_entity_poly.type
_entity_poly.pdbx_seq_one_letter_code
_entity_poly.pdbx_strand_id
1 'polypeptide(L)'
;MRWLARSSILLLLVLVQPGCGDDDGAVPTDAGLMDAAFPRDAASPTDAAPAGDASDHDGGADPAECTSDEDCSNADVCDGIERCVDEACVPGAQLGCFDGAECSFDLCEPSSGCAMVAPDTDADGADDCNDCAPADPDVRPGALDVCNDRDDDCDLAIDEDGIDVYFADCDDDGHAPRDATTYTGCAAPDPATTGCGAAGAAWITNAPSDPSYDCDDTDARAHSGQSELFASPLLRHVTGLEFDFDCDGRITFESTASGECASVGTGCEHTPGWATGVPVCGAEGSFVVGCDAACGERLEMRVQRCR
;
A
#
# COMPACT_ATOMS: atom_id res chain seq x y z
N MET A 1 -29.71 60.73 -2.91
CA MET A 1 -28.53 61.54 -2.53
C MET A 1 -27.33 60.61 -2.42
N ARG A 2 -26.38 60.67 -3.37
CA ARG A 2 -25.00 61.22 -3.24
C ARG A 2 -24.00 60.24 -2.55
N TRP A 3 -23.14 59.55 -3.34
CA TRP A 3 -21.67 59.81 -3.59
C TRP A 3 -20.78 59.03 -2.58
N LEU A 4 -19.66 58.32 -2.82
CA LEU A 4 -18.59 58.17 -3.85
C LEU A 4 -18.01 56.73 -3.71
N ALA A 5 -17.56 55.95 -4.71
CA ALA A 5 -16.52 56.11 -5.74
C ALA A 5 -15.06 56.25 -5.22
N ARG A 6 -14.28 55.15 -5.28
CA ARG A 6 -12.80 55.02 -5.42
C ARG A 6 -12.55 53.58 -5.93
N SER A 7 -12.03 53.22 -7.10
CA SER A 7 -11.04 53.72 -8.08
C SER A 7 -9.57 53.72 -7.63
N SER A 8 -8.76 53.02 -8.44
CA SER A 8 -7.28 53.03 -8.56
C SER A 8 -6.54 52.10 -7.56
N ILE A 9 -5.59 51.22 -7.90
CA ILE A 9 -4.51 51.25 -8.90
C ILE A 9 -4.09 49.82 -9.30
N LEU A 10 -3.79 49.64 -10.59
CA LEU A 10 -3.07 48.53 -11.21
C LEU A 10 -1.55 48.71 -10.96
N LEU A 11 -0.86 47.71 -10.39
CA LEU A 11 0.61 47.68 -10.39
C LEU A 11 1.08 46.28 -10.82
N LEU A 12 1.43 46.19 -12.10
CA LEU A 12 2.17 45.08 -12.70
C LEU A 12 3.65 45.29 -12.30
N LEU A 13 4.22 44.37 -11.52
CA LEU A 13 5.67 44.32 -11.29
C LEU A 13 6.20 42.98 -11.81
N VAL A 14 6.74 43.02 -13.03
CA VAL A 14 7.58 41.97 -13.60
C VAL A 14 8.96 42.11 -12.96
N LEU A 15 9.37 41.12 -12.17
CA LEU A 15 10.76 40.97 -11.73
C LEU A 15 11.39 39.80 -12.49
N VAL A 16 12.21 40.16 -13.47
CA VAL A 16 13.24 39.33 -14.08
C VAL A 16 14.34 39.13 -13.05
N GLN A 17 14.73 37.88 -12.78
CA GLN A 17 16.03 37.58 -12.17
C GLN A 17 16.98 37.01 -13.25
N PRO A 18 18.26 37.42 -13.24
CA PRO A 18 19.28 36.96 -14.17
C PRO A 18 19.87 35.62 -13.71
N GLY A 19 20.33 34.84 -14.70
CA GLY A 19 21.14 33.65 -14.46
C GLY A 19 22.56 33.95 -13.97
N CYS A 20 23.13 32.95 -13.32
CA CYS A 20 24.55 32.64 -13.20
C CYS A 20 24.64 31.13 -13.52
N GLY A 21 25.51 30.58 -14.36
CA GLY A 21 26.84 31.04 -14.76
C GLY A 21 27.89 30.30 -13.94
N ASP A 22 28.28 29.12 -14.44
CA ASP A 22 29.58 28.41 -14.37
C ASP A 22 30.48 28.57 -13.12
N ASP A 23 30.73 27.46 -12.43
CA ASP A 23 31.94 27.24 -11.61
C ASP A 23 32.55 25.88 -11.95
N ASP A 24 33.50 25.90 -12.88
CA ASP A 24 34.51 24.86 -13.07
C ASP A 24 35.49 24.85 -11.89
N GLY A 25 35.71 23.66 -11.32
CA GLY A 25 37.03 23.25 -10.85
C GLY A 25 37.34 23.36 -9.35
N ALA A 26 37.29 22.21 -8.68
CA ALA A 26 38.31 21.82 -7.70
C ALA A 26 38.30 20.31 -7.46
N VAL A 27 39.18 19.61 -8.17
CA VAL A 27 39.63 18.25 -7.85
C VAL A 27 40.62 18.35 -6.68
N PRO A 28 40.40 17.67 -5.53
CA PRO A 28 41.49 17.39 -4.62
C PRO A 28 42.21 16.12 -5.08
N THR A 29 43.41 16.32 -5.61
CA THR A 29 44.45 15.29 -5.65
C THR A 29 45.03 15.18 -4.24
N ASP A 30 44.85 14.03 -3.60
CA ASP A 30 45.75 13.60 -2.54
C ASP A 30 46.34 12.25 -2.90
N ALA A 31 47.60 12.31 -3.30
CA ALA A 31 48.46 11.18 -3.52
C ALA A 31 49.36 11.04 -2.29
N GLY A 32 49.20 9.95 -1.55
CA GLY A 32 50.22 9.49 -0.62
C GLY A 32 49.69 8.70 0.57
N LEU A 33 49.71 7.38 0.49
CA LEU A 33 50.84 6.61 1.03
C LEU A 33 50.50 5.11 1.02
N MET A 34 51.39 4.40 0.34
CA MET A 34 51.56 2.96 0.25
C MET A 34 51.79 2.28 1.61
N ASP A 35 51.55 0.96 1.60
CA ASP A 35 51.92 -0.10 2.56
C ASP A 35 50.97 -0.40 3.73
N ALA A 36 50.15 -1.44 3.54
CA ALA A 36 49.80 -2.38 4.60
C ALA A 36 49.61 -3.81 4.03
N ALA A 37 50.74 -4.49 3.90
CA ALA A 37 50.97 -5.92 4.17
C ALA A 37 49.78 -6.90 4.07
N PHE A 38 49.84 -7.75 3.04
CA PHE A 38 49.36 -9.13 3.10
C PHE A 38 49.97 -9.86 4.31
N PRO A 39 49.18 -10.52 5.18
CA PRO A 39 49.70 -11.56 6.05
C PRO A 39 49.84 -12.86 5.24
N ARG A 40 51.09 -13.30 5.10
CA ARG A 40 51.46 -14.65 4.70
C ARG A 40 51.55 -15.56 5.94
N ASP A 41 51.19 -16.82 5.69
CA ASP A 41 51.55 -18.05 6.39
C ASP A 41 50.79 -18.45 7.68
N ALA A 42 49.94 -19.48 7.52
CA ALA A 42 50.10 -20.75 8.23
C ALA A 42 49.39 -21.91 7.49
N ALA A 43 50.17 -22.72 6.78
CA ALA A 43 49.77 -24.06 6.36
C ALA A 43 49.78 -25.04 7.56
N SER A 44 48.76 -25.89 7.72
CA SER A 44 48.79 -27.37 7.53
C SER A 44 48.28 -28.09 8.81
N PRO A 45 47.92 -29.40 8.85
CA PRO A 45 47.60 -30.38 7.80
C PRO A 45 46.26 -31.14 8.05
N THR A 46 45.66 -31.71 7.00
CA THR A 46 45.13 -33.09 6.88
C THR A 46 44.07 -33.13 5.78
N ASP A 47 44.48 -33.50 4.57
CA ASP A 47 43.91 -34.68 3.92
C ASP A 47 44.79 -35.06 2.72
N ALA A 48 45.37 -36.25 2.83
CA ALA A 48 46.08 -36.90 1.75
C ALA A 48 45.05 -37.65 0.89
N ALA A 49 44.94 -37.27 -0.38
CA ALA A 49 44.28 -38.03 -1.44
C ALA A 49 44.93 -37.67 -2.79
N PRO A 50 44.89 -38.57 -3.79
CA PRO A 50 46.09 -39.12 -4.40
C PRO A 50 46.56 -38.41 -5.68
N ALA A 51 47.77 -38.77 -6.11
CA ALA A 51 48.20 -38.60 -7.49
C ALA A 51 47.29 -39.39 -8.45
N GLY A 52 46.91 -38.78 -9.57
CA GLY A 52 46.01 -39.30 -10.61
C GLY A 52 44.71 -38.51 -10.59
N ASP A 53 44.30 -37.81 -11.65
CA ASP A 53 44.20 -38.33 -13.01
C ASP A 53 44.25 -37.14 -13.99
N ALA A 54 45.31 -37.09 -14.80
CA ALA A 54 45.32 -36.30 -16.02
C ALA A 54 44.62 -37.16 -17.08
N SER A 55 43.30 -37.00 -17.18
CA SER A 55 42.49 -37.67 -18.21
C SER A 55 42.25 -36.70 -19.36
N ASP A 56 43.11 -36.82 -20.37
CA ASP A 56 42.80 -36.81 -21.80
C ASP A 56 41.84 -35.73 -22.32
N HIS A 57 42.42 -34.63 -22.80
CA HIS A 57 42.17 -34.19 -24.17
C HIS A 57 43.48 -34.35 -24.95
N ASP A 58 43.56 -35.46 -25.67
CA ASP A 58 44.64 -35.84 -26.57
C ASP A 58 44.70 -34.85 -27.75
N GLY A 59 45.84 -34.14 -27.93
CA GLY A 59 46.10 -33.40 -29.18
C GLY A 59 46.81 -32.04 -29.13
N GLY A 60 47.24 -31.51 -27.98
CA GLY A 60 47.96 -30.22 -27.94
C GLY A 60 49.42 -30.36 -28.37
N ALA A 61 49.71 -30.13 -29.66
CA ALA A 61 51.07 -29.92 -30.15
C ALA A 61 51.73 -28.72 -29.44
N ASP A 62 53.05 -28.76 -29.29
CA ASP A 62 53.87 -27.56 -29.03
C ASP A 62 53.40 -26.43 -30.00
N PRO A 63 53.26 -25.17 -29.56
CA PRO A 63 52.45 -24.13 -30.21
C PRO A 63 53.06 -23.52 -31.48
N ALA A 64 53.75 -24.33 -32.31
CA ALA A 64 54.48 -23.83 -33.46
C ALA A 64 54.53 -24.78 -34.68
N GLU A 65 53.97 -25.99 -34.63
CA GLU A 65 53.98 -26.93 -35.77
C GLU A 65 52.60 -27.53 -36.06
N CYS A 66 51.99 -27.17 -37.19
CA CYS A 66 50.70 -27.64 -37.69
C CYS A 66 50.82 -28.29 -39.09
N THR A 67 49.91 -29.19 -39.44
CA THR A 67 49.88 -29.84 -40.77
C THR A 67 48.59 -29.57 -41.56
N SER A 68 47.58 -29.04 -40.88
CA SER A 68 46.29 -28.64 -41.43
C SER A 68 45.66 -27.54 -40.58
N ASP A 69 44.68 -26.81 -41.15
CA ASP A 69 43.95 -25.76 -40.41
C ASP A 69 43.22 -26.31 -39.17
N GLU A 70 42.83 -27.58 -39.17
CA GLU A 70 42.09 -28.20 -38.06
C GLU A 70 43.00 -28.51 -36.86
N ASP A 71 44.30 -28.73 -37.10
CA ASP A 71 45.31 -28.90 -36.04
C ASP A 71 45.51 -27.61 -35.25
N CYS A 72 45.16 -26.46 -35.84
CA CYS A 72 45.32 -25.17 -35.21
C CYS A 72 44.12 -24.76 -34.35
N SER A 73 42.96 -25.39 -34.49
CA SER A 73 41.73 -24.96 -33.82
C SER A 73 41.80 -25.13 -32.31
N ASN A 74 41.89 -24.03 -31.57
CA ASN A 74 41.81 -23.98 -30.11
C ASN A 74 40.37 -24.02 -29.56
N ALA A 75 39.37 -24.11 -30.45
CA ALA A 75 37.94 -24.07 -30.17
C ALA A 75 37.42 -22.76 -29.55
N ASP A 76 38.23 -21.70 -29.56
CA ASP A 76 37.83 -20.33 -29.31
C ASP A 76 37.31 -19.72 -30.62
N VAL A 77 36.02 -19.37 -30.66
CA VAL A 77 35.43 -18.76 -31.87
C VAL A 77 35.70 -17.25 -31.94
N CYS A 78 36.23 -16.65 -30.87
CA CYS A 78 36.36 -15.20 -30.71
C CYS A 78 37.64 -14.63 -31.34
N ASP A 79 38.71 -15.40 -31.44
CA ASP A 79 39.92 -15.01 -32.19
C ASP A 79 39.86 -15.41 -33.68
N GLY A 80 38.77 -16.07 -34.09
CA GLY A 80 38.44 -16.40 -35.47
C GLY A 80 39.15 -17.66 -35.96
N ILE A 81 38.78 -18.12 -37.17
CA ILE A 81 39.30 -19.40 -37.71
C ILE A 81 40.82 -19.33 -37.88
N GLU A 82 41.52 -20.07 -37.02
CA GLU A 82 42.97 -20.25 -37.05
C GLU A 82 43.37 -21.05 -38.30
N ARG A 83 44.46 -20.65 -38.93
CA ARG A 83 44.98 -21.32 -40.14
C ARG A 83 46.41 -21.76 -39.95
N CYS A 84 46.72 -22.91 -40.54
CA CYS A 84 48.07 -23.41 -40.61
C CYS A 84 48.80 -22.77 -41.78
N VAL A 85 49.72 -21.85 -41.49
CA VAL A 85 50.52 -21.15 -42.51
C VAL A 85 51.99 -21.36 -42.21
N ASP A 86 52.72 -21.97 -43.15
CA ASP A 86 54.15 -22.27 -43.02
C ASP A 86 54.49 -23.03 -41.73
N GLU A 87 53.73 -24.09 -41.46
CA GLU A 87 53.80 -24.94 -40.25
C GLU A 87 53.48 -24.19 -38.94
N ALA A 88 53.12 -22.90 -38.95
CA ALA A 88 52.72 -22.16 -37.76
C ALA A 88 51.21 -21.85 -37.74
N CYS A 89 50.59 -21.96 -36.56
CA CYS A 89 49.21 -21.53 -36.38
C CYS A 89 49.14 -20.00 -36.31
N VAL A 90 48.37 -19.42 -37.23
CA VAL A 90 48.11 -17.98 -37.27
C VAL A 90 46.65 -17.75 -36.88
N PRO A 91 46.38 -16.95 -35.83
CA PRO A 91 45.02 -16.66 -35.41
C PRO A 91 44.24 -15.90 -36.49
N GLY A 92 42.93 -16.10 -36.48
CA GLY A 92 42.01 -15.46 -37.41
C GLY A 92 41.80 -13.96 -37.14
N ALA A 93 40.82 -13.38 -37.84
CA ALA A 93 40.34 -12.06 -37.49
C ALA A 93 39.37 -12.18 -36.31
N GLN A 94 39.62 -11.41 -35.24
CA GLN A 94 38.77 -11.37 -34.05
C GLN A 94 37.31 -11.09 -34.42
N LEU A 95 36.41 -11.87 -33.83
CA LEU A 95 34.97 -11.68 -33.96
C LEU A 95 34.55 -10.41 -33.19
N GLY A 96 34.07 -9.40 -33.90
CA GLY A 96 33.47 -8.23 -33.29
C GLY A 96 32.02 -8.50 -32.94
N CYS A 97 31.69 -8.50 -31.64
CA CYS A 97 30.33 -8.74 -31.15
C CYS A 97 29.46 -7.48 -31.04
N PHE A 98 30.02 -6.31 -31.32
CA PHE A 98 29.31 -5.04 -31.20
C PHE A 98 28.11 -4.96 -32.15
N ASP A 99 26.90 -5.00 -31.60
CA ASP A 99 25.66 -4.87 -32.36
C ASP A 99 25.08 -3.44 -32.34
N GLY A 100 25.67 -2.55 -31.54
CA GLY A 100 25.24 -1.16 -31.40
C GLY A 100 24.09 -0.95 -30.41
N ALA A 101 23.72 -1.95 -29.62
CA ALA A 101 22.82 -1.79 -28.49
C ALA A 101 23.56 -1.11 -27.33
N GLU A 102 22.97 -0.05 -26.78
CA GLU A 102 23.61 0.80 -25.76
C GLU A 102 23.65 0.18 -24.36
N CYS A 103 23.07 -1.02 -24.23
CA CYS A 103 22.49 -1.54 -23.00
C CYS A 103 22.83 -3.01 -22.72
N SER A 104 23.58 -3.64 -23.62
CA SER A 104 24.08 -5.00 -23.49
C SER A 104 25.60 -4.98 -23.54
N PHE A 105 26.23 -5.84 -22.74
CA PHE A 105 27.64 -6.11 -22.95
C PHE A 105 27.79 -7.10 -24.10
N ASP A 106 28.53 -6.68 -25.12
CA ASP A 106 28.92 -7.52 -26.26
C ASP A 106 30.08 -8.44 -25.86
N LEU A 107 29.76 -9.51 -25.13
CA LEU A 107 30.75 -10.48 -24.68
C LEU A 107 30.91 -11.58 -25.72
N CYS A 108 32.15 -11.87 -26.10
CA CYS A 108 32.46 -13.05 -26.89
C CYS A 108 32.86 -14.19 -25.96
N GLU A 109 32.02 -15.22 -25.87
CA GLU A 109 32.27 -16.43 -25.11
C GLU A 109 33.01 -17.46 -26.01
N PRO A 110 34.19 -17.97 -25.63
CA PRO A 110 35.03 -18.78 -26.50
C PRO A 110 34.34 -19.98 -27.14
N SER A 111 33.41 -20.61 -26.43
CA SER A 111 32.72 -21.82 -26.88
C SER A 111 31.41 -21.59 -27.65
N SER A 112 30.78 -20.43 -27.46
CA SER A 112 29.43 -20.13 -28.00
C SER A 112 29.36 -18.88 -28.87
N GLY A 113 30.44 -18.08 -28.92
CA GLY A 113 30.53 -16.85 -29.71
C GLY A 113 29.89 -15.65 -29.01
N CYS A 114 29.37 -14.73 -29.81
CA CYS A 114 28.78 -13.51 -29.27
C CYS A 114 27.54 -13.81 -28.43
N ALA A 115 27.58 -13.40 -27.17
CA ALA A 115 26.48 -13.41 -26.24
C ALA A 115 26.09 -11.96 -25.93
N MET A 116 24.79 -11.69 -26.04
CA MET A 116 24.20 -10.43 -25.63
C MET A 116 23.72 -10.61 -24.20
N VAL A 117 24.48 -10.10 -23.23
CA VAL A 117 24.07 -10.13 -21.83
C VAL A 117 23.74 -8.71 -21.42
N ALA A 118 22.44 -8.45 -21.25
CA ALA A 118 22.00 -7.27 -20.51
C ALA A 118 22.27 -7.55 -19.02
N PRO A 119 22.98 -6.66 -18.31
CA PRO A 119 23.17 -6.81 -16.87
C PRO A 119 21.82 -6.71 -16.15
N ASP A 120 21.74 -7.38 -15.02
CA ASP A 120 20.67 -7.29 -14.02
C ASP A 120 21.41 -7.13 -12.68
N THR A 121 21.58 -5.88 -12.26
CA THR A 121 22.52 -5.47 -11.21
C THR A 121 21.99 -5.81 -9.81
N ASP A 122 20.69 -5.83 -9.61
CA ASP A 122 20.04 -6.17 -8.32
C ASP A 122 19.35 -7.54 -8.30
N ALA A 123 19.39 -8.27 -9.42
CA ALA A 123 18.95 -9.65 -9.59
C ALA A 123 17.44 -9.85 -9.38
N ASP A 124 16.66 -8.88 -9.82
CA ASP A 124 15.23 -8.82 -9.59
C ASP A 124 14.41 -9.36 -10.80
N GLY A 125 15.10 -9.64 -11.90
CA GLY A 125 14.57 -10.23 -13.12
C GLY A 125 14.26 -9.23 -14.24
N ALA A 126 14.42 -7.94 -14.00
CA ALA A 126 14.52 -6.93 -15.05
C ALA A 126 16.00 -6.68 -15.40
N ASP A 127 16.29 -6.48 -16.69
CA ASP A 127 17.61 -5.99 -17.06
C ASP A 127 17.74 -4.49 -16.77
N ASP A 128 18.97 -4.01 -16.53
CA ASP A 128 19.29 -2.62 -16.15
C ASP A 128 18.77 -1.57 -17.15
N CYS A 129 18.29 -1.99 -18.32
CA CYS A 129 17.84 -1.12 -19.39
C CYS A 129 16.33 -1.05 -19.55
N ASN A 130 15.62 -2.05 -19.06
CA ASN A 130 14.17 -2.01 -18.90
C ASN A 130 13.77 -1.73 -17.44
N ASP A 131 14.73 -1.71 -16.52
CA ASP A 131 14.56 -1.32 -15.13
C ASP A 131 14.82 0.19 -14.92
N CYS A 132 13.85 0.88 -14.33
CA CYS A 132 13.93 2.30 -14.00
C CYS A 132 14.76 2.58 -12.73
N ALA A 133 15.05 1.56 -11.91
CA ALA A 133 15.98 1.64 -10.79
C ALA A 133 16.87 0.38 -10.67
N PRO A 134 17.92 0.24 -11.53
CA PRO A 134 18.79 -0.95 -11.64
C PRO A 134 19.61 -1.37 -10.40
N ALA A 135 19.39 -0.75 -9.25
CA ALA A 135 20.07 -1.07 -8.00
C ALA A 135 19.08 -1.26 -6.83
N ASP A 136 17.78 -1.27 -7.13
CA ASP A 136 16.69 -1.33 -6.17
C ASP A 136 15.71 -2.46 -6.57
N PRO A 137 15.87 -3.68 -6.02
CA PRO A 137 15.10 -4.86 -6.45
C PRO A 137 13.62 -4.82 -6.06
N ASP A 138 13.16 -3.73 -5.42
CA ASP A 138 11.76 -3.47 -5.14
C ASP A 138 11.08 -2.66 -6.27
N VAL A 139 11.85 -2.10 -7.21
CA VAL A 139 11.38 -1.30 -8.34
C VAL A 139 11.74 -1.99 -9.65
N ARG A 140 10.73 -2.43 -10.42
CA ARG A 140 10.90 -3.08 -11.71
C ARG A 140 9.62 -3.12 -12.53
N PRO A 141 9.71 -3.30 -13.86
CA PRO A 141 8.59 -3.64 -14.74
C PRO A 141 7.54 -4.58 -14.12
N GLY A 142 6.35 -4.04 -13.85
CA GLY A 142 5.21 -4.81 -13.30
C GLY A 142 5.34 -5.20 -11.83
N ALA A 143 6.16 -4.48 -11.05
CA ALA A 143 6.01 -4.44 -9.60
C ALA A 143 4.61 -3.90 -9.20
N LEU A 144 4.32 -3.90 -7.90
CA LEU A 144 3.11 -3.26 -7.39
C LEU A 144 3.52 -1.88 -6.88
N ASP A 145 2.96 -0.82 -7.43
CA ASP A 145 3.15 0.51 -6.85
C ASP A 145 2.58 0.57 -5.44
N VAL A 146 3.48 0.81 -4.49
CA VAL A 146 3.11 1.12 -3.11
C VAL A 146 3.17 2.62 -2.95
N CYS A 147 2.19 3.16 -2.24
CA CYS A 147 2.01 4.59 -1.98
C CYS A 147 3.22 5.29 -1.33
N ASN A 148 4.26 5.55 -2.10
CA ASN A 148 5.58 6.01 -1.67
C ASN A 148 6.09 7.20 -2.52
N ASP A 149 5.23 7.77 -3.38
CA ASP A 149 5.52 8.83 -4.35
C ASP A 149 6.59 8.43 -5.40
N ARG A 150 6.68 7.15 -5.74
CA ARG A 150 7.56 6.59 -6.78
C ARG A 150 6.76 5.76 -7.78
N ASP A 151 7.43 5.52 -8.90
CA ASP A 151 7.02 4.59 -9.95
C ASP A 151 7.81 3.30 -9.67
N ASP A 152 7.19 2.37 -8.97
CA ASP A 152 7.82 1.10 -8.60
C ASP A 152 7.68 0.07 -9.73
N ASP A 153 6.67 0.19 -10.60
CA ASP A 153 6.44 -0.74 -11.71
C ASP A 153 7.05 -0.33 -13.07
N CYS A 154 7.72 0.82 -13.11
CA CYS A 154 8.39 1.41 -14.26
C CYS A 154 7.48 1.72 -15.47
N ASP A 155 6.20 2.02 -15.26
CA ASP A 155 5.24 2.35 -16.32
C ASP A 155 5.02 3.86 -16.56
N LEU A 156 5.71 4.71 -15.79
CA LEU A 156 5.64 6.18 -15.76
C LEU A 156 4.41 6.77 -15.04
N ALA A 157 3.49 5.94 -14.57
CA ALA A 157 2.55 6.36 -13.53
C ALA A 157 3.25 6.26 -12.17
N ILE A 158 2.65 6.93 -11.18
CA ILE A 158 3.16 6.96 -9.81
C ILE A 158 1.96 6.64 -8.95
N ASP A 159 2.10 5.65 -8.08
CA ASP A 159 1.11 5.30 -7.06
C ASP A 159 -0.30 5.00 -7.67
N GLU A 160 -0.36 4.39 -8.85
CA GLU A 160 -1.59 4.02 -9.57
C GLU A 160 -2.13 2.65 -9.17
N ASP A 161 -1.27 1.73 -8.75
CA ASP A 161 -1.64 0.56 -8.00
C ASP A 161 -1.73 0.83 -6.49
N GLY A 162 -2.25 -0.13 -5.71
CA GLY A 162 -2.40 0.05 -4.26
C GLY A 162 -3.42 1.11 -3.82
N ILE A 163 -4.21 1.67 -4.74
CA ILE A 163 -5.22 2.69 -4.46
C ILE A 163 -6.42 2.14 -3.67
N ASP A 164 -6.80 2.88 -2.62
CA ASP A 164 -8.00 2.62 -1.84
C ASP A 164 -9.15 3.53 -2.28
N VAL A 165 -10.38 3.06 -2.03
CA VAL A 165 -11.58 3.91 -2.11
C VAL A 165 -11.97 4.32 -0.70
N TYR A 166 -11.96 5.63 -0.47
CA TYR A 166 -12.36 6.27 0.76
C TYR A 166 -13.79 6.79 0.65
N PHE A 167 -14.54 6.65 1.74
CA PHE A 167 -15.93 7.09 1.89
C PHE A 167 -15.97 8.14 3.01
N ALA A 168 -16.66 9.25 2.76
CA ALA A 168 -16.85 10.29 3.77
C ALA A 168 -17.72 9.76 4.92
N ASP A 169 -17.23 9.94 6.13
CA ASP A 169 -17.90 9.65 7.40
C ASP A 169 -18.04 10.99 8.13
N CYS A 170 -19.25 11.55 8.19
CA CYS A 170 -19.41 12.94 8.63
C CYS A 170 -19.49 13.11 10.15
N ASP A 171 -19.73 12.06 10.92
CA ASP A 171 -19.82 12.11 12.38
C ASP A 171 -18.78 11.26 13.13
N ASP A 172 -17.86 10.63 12.38
CA ASP A 172 -16.67 9.91 12.87
C ASP A 172 -17.02 8.66 13.69
N ASP A 173 -18.06 7.94 13.27
CA ASP A 173 -18.52 6.71 13.93
C ASP A 173 -18.00 5.41 13.28
N GLY A 174 -17.30 5.55 12.15
CA GLY A 174 -16.74 4.45 11.37
C GLY A 174 -17.67 3.88 10.30
N HIS A 175 -18.83 4.49 10.07
CA HIS A 175 -19.77 4.14 9.03
C HIS A 175 -20.03 5.34 8.12
N ALA A 176 -20.30 5.04 6.85
CA ALA A 176 -20.62 6.05 5.86
C ALA A 176 -22.05 5.84 5.34
N PRO A 177 -22.74 6.89 4.87
CA PRO A 177 -24.02 6.73 4.19
C PRO A 177 -23.84 6.08 2.81
N ARG A 178 -24.91 5.51 2.26
CA ARG A 178 -24.86 4.79 0.97
C ARG A 178 -24.48 5.66 -0.22
N ASP A 179 -24.78 6.95 -0.14
CA ASP A 179 -24.48 7.97 -1.12
C ASP A 179 -23.32 8.87 -0.66
N ALA A 180 -22.47 8.38 0.24
CA ALA A 180 -21.28 9.07 0.70
C ALA A 180 -20.43 9.59 -0.46
N THR A 181 -19.85 10.78 -0.25
CA THR A 181 -18.79 11.28 -1.12
C THR A 181 -17.65 10.27 -1.12
N THR A 182 -17.14 9.95 -2.31
CA THR A 182 -15.99 9.05 -2.45
C THR A 182 -14.74 9.79 -2.91
N TYR A 183 -13.60 9.29 -2.48
CA TYR A 183 -12.29 9.67 -2.99
C TYR A 183 -11.47 8.41 -3.27
N THR A 184 -10.71 8.41 -4.35
CA THR A 184 -9.82 7.29 -4.69
C THR A 184 -8.39 7.81 -4.70
N GLY A 185 -7.52 7.11 -3.99
CA GLY A 185 -6.11 7.45 -3.92
C GLY A 185 -5.37 6.60 -2.90
N CYS A 186 -4.12 6.95 -2.68
CA CYS A 186 -3.20 6.21 -1.83
C CYS A 186 -3.42 6.41 -0.33
N ALA A 187 -3.84 7.62 0.04
CA ALA A 187 -4.14 7.97 1.42
C ALA A 187 -5.46 8.75 1.47
N ALA A 188 -6.13 8.68 2.61
CA ALA A 188 -7.26 9.56 2.89
C ALA A 188 -6.83 11.02 2.70
N PRO A 189 -7.58 11.84 1.96
CA PRO A 189 -7.28 13.25 1.81
C PRO A 189 -7.61 14.01 3.10
N ASP A 190 -7.36 15.32 3.13
CA ASP A 190 -7.67 16.14 4.30
C ASP A 190 -9.15 15.98 4.70
N PRO A 191 -9.49 15.72 5.98
CA PRO A 191 -10.88 15.48 6.36
C PRO A 191 -11.84 16.67 6.10
N ALA A 192 -11.32 17.89 5.94
CA ALA A 192 -12.10 19.04 5.51
C ALA A 192 -12.62 18.93 4.06
N THR A 193 -12.12 17.97 3.27
CA THR A 193 -12.52 17.76 1.87
C THR A 193 -13.68 16.78 1.70
N THR A 194 -14.14 16.12 2.77
CA THR A 194 -15.30 15.23 2.78
C THR A 194 -16.58 15.89 2.27
N GLY A 195 -16.68 17.21 2.37
CA GLY A 195 -17.89 17.97 2.10
C GLY A 195 -18.88 17.97 3.27
N CYS A 196 -18.53 17.30 4.37
CA CYS A 196 -19.28 17.29 5.61
C CYS A 196 -19.30 18.70 6.23
N GLY A 197 -20.47 19.16 6.65
CA GLY A 197 -20.60 20.44 7.37
C GLY A 197 -20.27 20.33 8.86
N ALA A 198 -20.01 19.12 9.37
CA ALA A 198 -19.79 18.82 10.77
C ALA A 198 -18.30 18.91 11.15
N ALA A 199 -18.04 19.33 12.40
CA ALA A 199 -16.72 19.21 12.99
C ALA A 199 -16.55 17.77 13.47
N GLY A 200 -15.57 17.06 12.93
CA GLY A 200 -15.32 15.65 13.27
C GLY A 200 -15.19 14.74 12.05
N ALA A 201 -15.66 15.17 10.87
CA ALA A 201 -15.66 14.33 9.67
C ALA A 201 -14.31 13.64 9.39
N ALA A 202 -14.40 12.42 8.89
CA ALA A 202 -13.30 11.53 8.58
C ALA A 202 -13.51 10.85 7.21
N TRP A 203 -12.48 10.11 6.79
CA TRP A 203 -12.53 9.24 5.62
C TRP A 203 -12.29 7.81 6.09
N ILE A 204 -13.18 6.89 5.72
CA ILE A 204 -13.08 5.47 6.03
C ILE A 204 -12.90 4.64 4.76
N THR A 205 -12.29 3.47 4.85
CA THR A 205 -12.17 2.51 3.73
C THR A 205 -13.28 1.46 3.72
N ASN A 206 -14.09 1.41 4.78
CA ASN A 206 -15.23 0.51 4.86
C ASN A 206 -16.33 1.01 3.93
N ALA A 207 -16.55 0.28 2.84
CA ALA A 207 -17.62 0.61 1.91
C ALA A 207 -19.00 0.47 2.57
N PRO A 208 -19.89 1.46 2.41
CA PRO A 208 -21.26 1.37 2.89
C PRO A 208 -21.96 0.22 2.16
N SER A 209 -22.41 -0.76 2.91
CA SER A 209 -23.03 -1.99 2.40
C SER A 209 -24.14 -2.45 3.33
N ASP A 210 -24.94 -3.42 2.92
CA ASP A 210 -25.83 -4.11 3.86
C ASP A 210 -25.03 -5.22 4.59
N PRO A 211 -25.00 -5.25 5.93
CA PRO A 211 -25.69 -4.35 6.85
C PRO A 211 -24.95 -3.03 7.11
N SER A 212 -23.61 -2.95 6.95
CA SER A 212 -22.72 -1.83 7.31
C SER A 212 -22.97 -0.48 6.61
N TYR A 213 -23.98 0.32 7.01
CA TYR A 213 -24.18 1.70 6.54
C TYR A 213 -24.71 2.62 7.65
N ASP A 214 -24.48 3.92 7.47
CA ASP A 214 -24.99 5.00 8.30
C ASP A 214 -26.32 5.54 7.74
N CYS A 215 -27.36 5.65 8.57
CA CYS A 215 -28.67 6.18 8.20
C CYS A 215 -28.97 7.59 8.73
N ASP A 216 -28.11 8.18 9.56
CA ASP A 216 -28.08 9.59 9.93
C ASP A 216 -26.63 10.03 10.17
N ASP A 217 -25.95 10.39 9.07
CA ASP A 217 -24.55 10.84 8.94
C ASP A 217 -24.25 12.18 9.64
N THR A 218 -25.06 12.53 10.65
CA THR A 218 -24.86 13.68 11.54
C THR A 218 -24.93 13.30 13.02
N ASP A 219 -25.13 12.01 13.32
CA ASP A 219 -25.31 11.48 14.66
C ASP A 219 -24.72 10.06 14.76
N ALA A 220 -23.50 9.97 15.31
CA ALA A 220 -22.70 8.75 15.51
C ALA A 220 -23.37 7.59 16.28
N ARG A 221 -24.62 7.75 16.70
CA ARG A 221 -25.45 6.71 17.27
C ARG A 221 -26.17 5.89 16.19
N ALA A 222 -26.33 6.43 14.98
CA ALA A 222 -27.21 5.94 13.92
C ALA A 222 -26.46 5.15 12.86
N HIS A 223 -26.06 3.93 13.21
CA HIS A 223 -25.36 3.08 12.28
C HIS A 223 -25.88 1.66 12.35
N SER A 224 -25.76 0.95 11.25
CA SER A 224 -26.11 -0.44 11.22
C SER A 224 -25.36 -1.28 12.27
N GLY A 225 -26.03 -2.29 12.79
CA GLY A 225 -25.47 -3.14 13.85
C GLY A 225 -25.39 -2.45 15.21
N GLN A 226 -25.91 -1.22 15.33
CA GLN A 226 -26.13 -0.59 16.63
C GLN A 226 -26.94 -1.53 17.53
N SER A 227 -26.48 -1.68 18.77
CA SER A 227 -27.13 -2.54 19.76
C SER A 227 -27.57 -1.77 20.99
N GLU A 228 -27.09 -0.56 21.17
CA GLU A 228 -27.50 0.34 22.23
C GLU A 228 -28.92 0.87 21.99
N LEU A 229 -29.61 1.17 23.09
CA LEU A 229 -30.95 1.74 23.08
C LEU A 229 -30.86 3.19 23.55
N PHE A 230 -31.60 4.11 22.94
CA PHE A 230 -31.52 5.52 23.26
C PHE A 230 -32.88 6.07 23.72
N ALA A 231 -32.84 7.03 24.65
CA ALA A 231 -34.01 7.72 25.17
C ALA A 231 -34.32 9.02 24.39
N SER A 232 -33.36 9.52 23.62
CA SER A 232 -33.48 10.77 22.87
C SER A 232 -33.46 10.47 21.37
N PRO A 233 -34.39 11.05 20.59
CA PRO A 233 -34.50 10.76 19.17
C PRO A 233 -33.29 11.27 18.38
N LEU A 234 -33.17 10.79 17.15
CA LEU A 234 -32.35 11.39 16.10
C LEU A 234 -32.91 12.75 15.71
N LEU A 235 -32.01 13.73 15.49
CA LEU A 235 -32.40 15.11 15.21
C LEU A 235 -32.72 15.36 13.73
N ARG A 236 -32.25 14.51 12.82
CA ARG A 236 -32.34 14.72 11.37
C ARG A 236 -32.77 13.46 10.62
N HIS A 237 -33.80 12.78 11.12
CA HIS A 237 -34.31 11.57 10.50
C HIS A 237 -35.70 11.73 9.85
N VAL A 238 -36.08 10.74 9.04
CA VAL A 238 -37.43 10.62 8.47
C VAL A 238 -38.46 10.49 9.60
N THR A 239 -39.55 11.24 9.50
CA THR A 239 -40.64 11.17 10.48
C THR A 239 -41.14 9.74 10.64
N GLY A 240 -41.15 9.23 11.87
CA GLY A 240 -41.59 7.86 12.18
C GLY A 240 -40.48 6.81 12.30
N LEU A 241 -39.23 7.19 12.06
CA LEU A 241 -38.03 6.38 12.30
C LEU A 241 -37.01 7.12 13.17
N GLU A 242 -37.47 8.10 13.97
CA GLU A 242 -36.63 8.96 14.83
C GLU A 242 -35.87 8.19 15.92
N PHE A 243 -36.10 6.89 16.04
CA PHE A 243 -35.43 5.99 16.96
C PHE A 243 -34.88 4.74 16.26
N ASP A 244 -34.79 4.71 14.93
CA ASP A 244 -34.13 3.66 14.16
C ASP A 244 -32.62 3.93 14.16
N PHE A 245 -31.95 3.52 15.22
CA PHE A 245 -30.52 3.70 15.42
C PHE A 245 -29.70 2.55 14.82
N ASP A 246 -30.32 1.38 14.58
CA ASP A 246 -29.67 0.22 13.96
C ASP A 246 -29.90 0.11 12.44
N CYS A 247 -30.54 1.13 11.86
CA CYS A 247 -30.74 1.33 10.43
C CYS A 247 -31.42 0.15 9.73
N ASP A 248 -32.32 -0.55 10.43
CA ASP A 248 -33.04 -1.73 9.91
C ASP A 248 -34.44 -1.39 9.33
N GLY A 249 -34.85 -0.12 9.42
CA GLY A 249 -36.14 0.38 8.97
C GLY A 249 -37.28 0.11 9.95
N ARG A 250 -36.98 -0.27 11.20
CA ARG A 250 -37.95 -0.52 12.27
C ARG A 250 -37.51 0.16 13.56
N ILE A 251 -38.48 0.29 14.46
CA ILE A 251 -38.22 0.75 15.82
C ILE A 251 -38.39 -0.44 16.76
N THR A 252 -37.29 -0.80 17.41
CA THR A 252 -37.17 -1.84 18.43
C THR A 252 -37.28 -1.23 19.83
N PHE A 253 -38.29 -1.67 20.57
CA PHE A 253 -38.55 -1.22 21.94
C PHE A 253 -37.68 -1.99 22.93
N GLU A 254 -37.09 -1.29 23.92
CA GLU A 254 -36.38 -1.89 25.06
C GLU A 254 -37.25 -2.92 25.81
N SER A 255 -38.55 -2.65 25.95
CA SER A 255 -39.49 -3.54 26.63
C SER A 255 -40.91 -3.30 26.16
N THR A 256 -41.60 -4.39 25.83
CA THR A 256 -43.04 -4.41 25.56
C THR A 256 -43.82 -5.14 26.67
N ALA A 257 -43.15 -5.53 27.75
CA ALA A 257 -43.75 -6.28 28.83
C ALA A 257 -44.71 -5.42 29.65
N SER A 258 -45.89 -5.97 29.95
CA SER A 258 -46.81 -5.41 30.95
C SER A 258 -46.40 -5.87 32.33
N GLY A 259 -46.32 -4.93 33.27
CA GLY A 259 -45.96 -5.22 34.66
C GLY A 259 -47.19 -5.31 35.54
N GLU A 260 -47.15 -6.20 36.52
CA GLU A 260 -48.24 -6.34 37.50
C GLU A 260 -47.74 -6.95 38.81
N CYS A 261 -48.55 -6.79 39.86
CA CYS A 261 -48.41 -7.46 41.15
C CYS A 261 -49.61 -8.35 41.43
N ALA A 262 -49.37 -9.65 41.67
CA ALA A 262 -50.40 -10.63 41.92
C ALA A 262 -50.23 -11.28 43.30
N SER A 263 -51.35 -11.49 44.00
CA SER A 263 -51.36 -12.24 45.26
C SER A 263 -51.25 -13.74 44.99
N VAL A 264 -50.23 -14.39 45.55
CA VAL A 264 -50.00 -15.84 45.43
C VAL A 264 -49.91 -16.46 46.82
N GLY A 265 -50.99 -17.13 47.24
CA GLY A 265 -51.10 -17.71 48.58
C GLY A 265 -51.09 -16.64 49.67
N THR A 266 -50.02 -16.58 50.46
CA THR A 266 -49.81 -15.57 51.51
C THR A 266 -48.77 -14.51 51.14
N GLY A 267 -48.19 -14.60 49.94
CA GLY A 267 -47.20 -13.67 49.42
C GLY A 267 -47.68 -12.92 48.18
N CYS A 268 -46.80 -12.07 47.66
CA CYS A 268 -47.00 -11.34 46.41
C CYS A 268 -45.89 -11.73 45.43
N GLU A 269 -46.26 -12.01 44.19
CA GLU A 269 -45.31 -12.16 43.08
C GLU A 269 -45.47 -10.98 42.11
N HIS A 270 -44.37 -10.54 41.52
CA HIS A 270 -44.38 -9.43 40.56
C HIS A 270 -43.85 -9.89 39.21
N THR A 271 -44.45 -9.35 38.16
CA THR A 271 -43.92 -9.40 36.80
C THR A 271 -43.38 -8.01 36.49
N PRO A 272 -42.06 -7.85 36.24
CA PRO A 272 -41.52 -6.57 35.83
C PRO A 272 -42.07 -6.13 34.46
N GLY A 273 -42.47 -4.86 34.33
CA GLY A 273 -43.00 -4.32 33.09
C GLY A 273 -43.70 -2.99 33.26
N TRP A 274 -44.31 -2.47 32.19
CA TRP A 274 -45.03 -1.20 32.20
C TRP A 274 -46.42 -1.34 32.85
N ALA A 275 -46.75 -0.47 33.81
CA ALA A 275 -47.99 -0.55 34.59
C ALA A 275 -49.22 -0.03 33.84
N THR A 276 -49.05 0.98 32.97
CA THR A 276 -50.15 1.69 32.29
C THR A 276 -50.10 1.56 30.77
N GLY A 277 -49.53 0.46 30.28
CA GLY A 277 -49.23 0.25 28.85
C GLY A 277 -47.82 0.71 28.47
N VAL A 278 -47.32 0.20 27.35
CA VAL A 278 -45.97 0.49 26.84
C VAL A 278 -45.91 1.94 26.34
N PRO A 279 -45.07 2.82 26.91
CA PRO A 279 -44.88 4.16 26.40
C PRO A 279 -44.30 4.16 24.98
N VAL A 280 -44.52 5.24 24.23
CA VAL A 280 -43.77 5.46 22.98
C VAL A 280 -42.30 5.76 23.29
N CYS A 281 -41.42 5.55 22.32
CA CYS A 281 -39.99 5.83 22.47
C CYS A 281 -39.73 7.27 22.95
N GLY A 282 -38.83 7.41 23.93
CA GLY A 282 -38.50 8.68 24.57
C GLY A 282 -39.54 9.21 25.56
N ALA A 283 -40.71 8.57 25.69
CA ALA A 283 -41.70 8.97 26.69
C ALA A 283 -41.44 8.29 28.05
N GLU A 284 -41.74 9.03 29.12
CA GLU A 284 -41.73 8.51 30.48
C GLU A 284 -42.99 7.68 30.79
N GLY A 285 -42.83 6.64 31.58
CA GLY A 285 -43.92 5.81 32.08
C GLY A 285 -43.59 5.15 33.41
N SER A 286 -44.63 4.64 34.07
CA SER A 286 -44.49 3.90 35.33
C SER A 286 -44.16 2.44 35.05
N PHE A 287 -43.06 1.95 35.62
CA PHE A 287 -42.58 0.58 35.49
C PHE A 287 -42.69 -0.16 36.83
N VAL A 288 -43.33 -1.32 36.85
CA VAL A 288 -43.45 -2.20 38.02
C VAL A 288 -42.11 -2.86 38.27
N VAL A 289 -41.51 -2.59 39.44
CA VAL A 289 -40.21 -3.17 39.85
C VAL A 289 -40.33 -4.12 41.04
N GLY A 290 -41.53 -4.27 41.58
CA GLY A 290 -41.79 -5.13 42.73
C GLY A 290 -43.17 -4.88 43.30
N CYS A 291 -43.52 -5.65 44.32
CA CYS A 291 -44.74 -5.42 45.11
C CYS A 291 -44.40 -4.81 46.47
N ASP A 292 -45.33 -4.06 47.04
CA ASP A 292 -45.30 -3.66 48.44
C ASP A 292 -45.89 -4.76 49.35
N ALA A 293 -45.94 -4.49 50.66
CA ALA A 293 -46.44 -5.44 51.66
C ALA A 293 -47.96 -5.70 51.57
N ALA A 294 -48.72 -4.85 50.88
CA ALA A 294 -50.14 -5.01 50.61
C ALA A 294 -50.41 -5.62 49.22
N CYS A 295 -49.36 -6.13 48.54
CA CYS A 295 -49.39 -6.55 47.14
C CYS A 295 -49.78 -5.43 46.15
N GLY A 296 -49.58 -4.17 46.52
CA GLY A 296 -49.63 -3.04 45.59
C GLY A 296 -48.38 -2.98 44.72
N GLU A 297 -48.52 -2.42 43.52
CA GLU A 297 -47.40 -2.21 42.60
C GLU A 297 -46.43 -1.16 43.16
N ARG A 298 -45.16 -1.51 43.20
CA ARG A 298 -44.07 -0.56 43.43
C ARG A 298 -43.56 -0.08 42.08
N LEU A 299 -43.79 1.20 41.82
CA LEU A 299 -43.53 1.82 40.52
C LEU A 299 -42.24 2.65 40.55
N GLU A 300 -41.50 2.60 39.45
CA GLU A 300 -40.40 3.51 39.13
C GLU A 300 -40.72 4.25 37.83
N MET A 301 -40.43 5.55 37.76
CA MET A 301 -40.49 6.28 36.50
C MET A 301 -39.31 5.89 35.63
N ARG A 302 -39.57 5.44 34.39
CA ARG A 302 -38.55 5.09 33.39
C ARG A 302 -38.93 5.70 32.05
N VAL A 303 -37.93 5.96 31.21
CA VAL A 303 -38.12 6.35 29.81
C VAL A 303 -38.07 5.11 28.94
N GLN A 304 -39.00 4.97 28.00
CA GLN A 304 -38.91 3.92 26.99
C GLN A 304 -37.74 4.21 26.05
N ARG A 305 -36.66 3.41 26.14
CA ARG A 305 -35.56 3.48 25.17
C ARG A 305 -35.88 2.64 23.95
N CYS A 306 -35.37 3.06 22.80
CA CYS A 306 -35.56 2.37 21.54
C CYS A 306 -34.31 2.43 20.68
N ARG A 307 -34.24 1.55 19.70
CA ARG A 307 -33.26 1.56 18.62
C ARG A 307 -33.90 1.13 17.32
#